data_AF-A0AAD6UNJ9-F1
#
_entry.id   AF-A0AAD6UNJ9-F1
#
_cell.length_a   1.000
_cell.length_b   1.000
_cell.length_c   1.000
_cell.angle_alpha   90.00
_cell.angle_beta   90.00
_cell.angle_gamma   90.00
#
_symmetry.space_group_name_H-M   'P 1'
#
loop_
_entity.id
_entity.type
_entity.pdbx_description
1 polymer ?
#
loop_
_entity_poly.entity_id
_entity_poly.type
_entity_poly.pdbx_seq_one_letter_code
_entity_poly.pdbx_strand_id
1 'polypeptide(L)'
;MPSLSQTTSHEATIQVSADFRSICHPGIGSESACACALASFNCARNALVQDVTSFESYLASRESIKAIILPSILPRIVDEVPFVHAEFLFVRRYPENNTREALESTASALIRTNSIGSAVVVHPCGTFALICATPKAHGSTFCVFDPHCRGQYNGATFFLFSDINPAVQFLSSLLDPQSSRSEQPLQHHLSGELKVYNFTPKNPYSLDLAFLTQSVIQSGIENLALRSENEELARQLEVLNLRRARRKESRRLERAVSALGLDVGENACKPSPGSPDPRLELEGEVYPHIRSSTSARLLEPIELPLSPEVSSPDLEVECDKCMETYEETHILRVVPCGHAFCHDCLASHVRIKLDTRRYPVTCPRCPMSAEYTAHPSVIQEDILERLSLTDDHFAMLKELNRRGG
;
A
#
# COMPACT_ATOMS: atom_id res chain seq x y z
N MET A 1 -1.85 -30.64 46.03
CA MET A 1 -2.74 -30.73 44.86
C MET A 1 -2.97 -29.32 44.32
N PRO A 2 -2.16 -28.81 43.39
CA PRO A 2 -2.52 -27.62 42.64
C PRO A 2 -3.42 -28.04 41.48
N SER A 3 -4.61 -27.45 41.40
CA SER A 3 -5.54 -27.61 40.29
C SER A 3 -4.99 -26.94 39.05
N LEU A 4 -4.47 -27.75 38.11
CA LEU A 4 -4.29 -27.37 36.72
C LEU A 4 -5.66 -27.15 36.08
N SER A 5 -6.13 -25.91 36.06
CA SER A 5 -7.16 -25.47 35.14
C SER A 5 -6.48 -25.10 33.81
N GLN A 6 -6.33 -26.08 32.92
CA GLN A 6 -6.16 -25.79 31.50
C GLN A 6 -7.53 -25.37 30.96
N THR A 7 -7.82 -24.08 30.97
CA THR A 7 -8.91 -23.51 30.17
C THR A 7 -8.38 -23.21 28.78
N THR A 8 -8.65 -24.13 27.84
CA THR A 8 -8.49 -23.94 26.39
C THR A 8 -9.64 -23.08 25.83
N SER A 9 -9.95 -21.95 26.45
CA SER A 9 -10.94 -21.01 25.92
C SER A 9 -10.24 -20.03 24.98
N HIS A 10 -10.12 -20.41 23.71
CA HIS A 10 -9.66 -19.56 22.61
C HIS A 10 -10.73 -18.55 22.13
N GLU A 11 -11.58 -18.09 23.04
CA GLU A 11 -12.63 -17.11 22.73
C GLU A 11 -12.08 -15.68 22.84
N ALA A 12 -12.63 -14.77 22.04
CA ALA A 12 -12.27 -13.36 22.09
C ALA A 12 -12.70 -12.77 23.44
N THR A 13 -11.80 -12.05 24.10
CA THR A 13 -12.13 -11.36 25.35
C THR A 13 -12.53 -9.93 25.04
N ILE A 14 -13.77 -9.57 25.38
CA ILE A 14 -14.28 -8.20 25.27
C ILE A 14 -14.11 -7.52 26.62
N GLN A 15 -13.42 -6.39 26.67
CA GLN A 15 -13.38 -5.52 27.85
C GLN A 15 -14.02 -4.18 27.54
N VAL A 16 -14.80 -3.66 28.48
CA VAL A 16 -15.47 -2.36 28.36
C VAL A 16 -14.86 -1.43 29.41
N SER A 17 -14.24 -0.35 28.95
CA SER A 17 -13.82 0.80 29.77
C SER A 17 -14.81 1.94 29.59
N ALA A 18 -14.72 2.98 30.43
CA ALA A 18 -15.53 4.19 30.29
C ALA A 18 -15.29 4.88 28.93
N ASP A 19 -14.05 4.84 28.45
CA ASP A 19 -13.62 5.61 27.28
C ASP A 19 -13.50 4.78 25.99
N PHE A 20 -13.46 3.45 26.09
CA PHE A 20 -13.28 2.56 24.94
C PHE A 20 -13.76 1.14 25.21
N ARG A 21 -14.01 0.40 24.13
CA ARG A 21 -14.26 -1.04 24.16
C ARG A 21 -13.08 -1.76 23.50
N SER A 22 -12.50 -2.77 24.15
CA SER A 22 -11.43 -3.58 23.56
C SER A 22 -11.89 -5.00 23.24
N ILE A 23 -11.36 -5.54 22.13
CA ILE A 23 -11.56 -6.92 21.69
C ILE A 23 -10.18 -7.55 21.53
N CYS A 24 -9.83 -8.46 22.45
CA CYS A 24 -8.53 -9.10 22.53
C CYS A 24 -8.60 -10.55 22.03
N HIS A 25 -7.65 -10.95 21.19
CA HIS A 25 -7.56 -12.29 20.61
C HIS A 25 -6.32 -13.01 21.12
N PRO A 26 -6.43 -13.75 22.24
CA PRO A 26 -5.30 -14.42 22.86
C PRO A 26 -4.69 -15.49 21.95
N GLY A 27 -3.36 -15.50 21.88
CA GLY A 27 -2.58 -16.44 21.07
C GLY A 27 -2.47 -16.07 19.58
N ILE A 28 -3.01 -14.92 19.17
CA ILE A 28 -2.86 -14.40 17.80
C ILE A 28 -2.02 -13.12 17.88
N GLY A 29 -0.70 -13.29 18.00
CA GLY A 29 0.28 -12.20 18.00
C GLY A 29 1.43 -12.55 17.07
N SER A 30 2.00 -11.56 16.42
CA SER A 30 3.15 -11.77 15.54
C SER A 30 4.44 -11.45 16.29
N GLU A 31 5.41 -12.36 16.28
CA GLU A 31 6.70 -12.18 16.96
C GLU A 31 7.69 -11.30 16.16
N SER A 32 7.35 -10.93 14.92
CA SER A 32 8.25 -10.16 14.03
C SER A 32 7.66 -8.81 13.63
N ALA A 33 8.48 -7.76 13.64
CA ALA A 33 8.06 -6.41 13.25
C ALA A 33 7.45 -6.35 11.83
N CYS A 34 7.97 -7.17 10.90
CA CYS A 34 7.43 -7.27 9.54
C CYS A 34 6.00 -7.85 9.51
N ALA A 35 5.71 -8.83 10.37
CA ALA A 35 4.37 -9.40 10.45
C ALA A 35 3.37 -8.45 11.14
N CYS A 36 3.80 -7.61 12.10
CA CYS A 36 2.96 -6.55 12.68
C CYS A 36 2.55 -5.50 11.65
N ALA A 37 3.48 -5.07 10.79
CA ALA A 37 3.19 -4.13 9.73
C ALA A 37 2.20 -4.71 8.72
N LEU A 38 2.45 -5.94 8.25
CA LEU A 38 1.55 -6.61 7.32
C LEU A 38 0.14 -6.83 7.91
N ALA A 39 0.06 -7.21 9.19
CA ALA A 39 -1.22 -7.33 9.89
C ALA A 39 -1.96 -5.99 9.94
N SER A 40 -1.25 -4.89 10.18
CA SER A 40 -1.83 -3.55 10.20
C SER A 40 -2.35 -3.12 8.83
N PHE A 41 -1.61 -3.38 7.75
CA PHE A 41 -2.08 -3.13 6.39
C PHE A 41 -3.26 -4.03 6.00
N ASN A 42 -3.24 -5.31 6.35
CA ASN A 42 -4.38 -6.20 6.12
C ASN A 42 -5.61 -5.75 6.90
N CYS A 43 -5.43 -5.26 8.13
CA CYS A 43 -6.49 -4.71 8.95
C CYS A 43 -7.13 -3.49 8.27
N ALA A 44 -6.31 -2.52 7.86
CA ALA A 44 -6.73 -1.34 7.10
C ALA A 44 -7.47 -1.72 5.81
N ARG A 45 -6.93 -2.66 5.03
CA ARG A 45 -7.56 -3.16 3.80
C ARG A 45 -8.92 -3.77 4.06
N ASN A 46 -9.02 -4.70 5.02
CA ASN A 46 -10.29 -5.36 5.31
C ASN A 46 -11.32 -4.35 5.83
N ALA A 47 -10.92 -3.37 6.62
CA ALA A 47 -11.82 -2.33 7.09
C ALA A 47 -12.46 -1.52 5.95
N LEU A 48 -11.72 -1.26 4.86
CA LEU A 48 -12.24 -0.54 3.69
C LEU A 48 -13.24 -1.35 2.87
N VAL A 49 -13.21 -2.68 2.98
CA VAL A 49 -14.10 -3.60 2.23
C VAL A 49 -15.41 -3.86 3.00
N GLN A 50 -15.39 -3.73 4.32
CA GLN A 50 -16.58 -4.01 5.15
C GLN A 50 -17.56 -2.83 5.16
N ASP A 51 -18.85 -3.14 5.16
CA ASP A 51 -19.87 -2.15 5.46
C ASP A 51 -19.75 -1.71 6.93
N VAL A 52 -19.87 -0.40 7.17
CA VAL A 52 -19.68 0.23 8.49
C VAL A 52 -20.54 -0.42 9.56
N THR A 53 -21.77 -0.80 9.21
CA THR A 53 -22.73 -1.40 10.14
C THR A 53 -22.34 -2.81 10.58
N SER A 54 -21.47 -3.48 9.84
CA SER A 54 -21.00 -4.84 10.11
C SER A 54 -19.61 -4.90 10.72
N PHE A 55 -18.91 -3.77 10.84
CA PHE A 55 -17.49 -3.77 11.19
C PHE A 55 -17.21 -4.32 12.59
N GLU A 56 -18.01 -3.96 13.61
CA GLU A 56 -17.84 -4.54 14.96
C GLU A 56 -18.08 -6.06 14.97
N SER A 57 -19.12 -6.53 14.26
CA SER A 57 -19.41 -7.97 14.14
C SER A 57 -18.32 -8.69 13.37
N TYR A 58 -17.74 -8.05 12.36
CA TYR A 58 -16.60 -8.55 11.60
C TYR A 58 -15.36 -8.69 12.51
N LEU A 59 -15.07 -7.70 13.35
CA LEU A 59 -13.98 -7.77 14.34
C LEU A 59 -14.23 -8.79 15.46
N ALA A 60 -15.49 -9.13 15.74
CA ALA A 60 -15.82 -10.19 16.68
C ALA A 60 -15.57 -11.59 16.09
N SER A 61 -15.58 -11.74 14.75
CA SER A 61 -15.35 -13.02 14.09
C SER A 61 -13.87 -13.41 14.13
N ARG A 62 -13.62 -14.63 14.59
CA ARG A 62 -12.28 -15.22 14.64
C ARG A 62 -11.71 -15.47 13.24
N GLU A 63 -12.56 -15.82 12.28
CA GLU A 63 -12.19 -16.06 10.88
C GLU A 63 -11.68 -14.79 10.23
N SER A 64 -12.37 -13.68 10.46
CA SER A 64 -11.97 -12.34 10.02
C SER A 64 -10.61 -11.93 10.57
N ILE A 65 -10.37 -12.21 11.85
CA ILE A 65 -9.10 -11.87 12.49
C ILE A 65 -7.96 -12.78 12.08
N LYS A 66 -8.25 -14.05 11.83
CA LYS A 66 -7.32 -14.93 11.13
C LYS A 66 -6.98 -14.36 9.76
N ALA A 67 -7.93 -13.81 9.00
CA ALA A 67 -7.62 -13.18 7.71
C ALA A 67 -6.80 -11.88 7.83
N ILE A 68 -6.89 -11.17 8.97
CA ILE A 68 -6.06 -9.98 9.25
C ILE A 68 -4.65 -10.39 9.66
N ILE A 69 -4.53 -11.33 10.61
CA ILE A 69 -3.27 -11.63 11.30
C ILE A 69 -2.52 -12.80 10.68
N LEU A 70 -3.18 -13.79 10.06
CA LEU A 70 -2.42 -14.74 9.26
C LEU A 70 -1.72 -13.91 8.20
N PRO A 71 -0.37 -13.92 8.21
CA PRO A 71 0.35 -13.38 7.10
C PRO A 71 -0.19 -14.15 5.90
N SER A 72 -0.57 -13.43 4.84
CA SER A 72 -0.33 -14.01 3.53
C SER A 72 1.16 -14.31 3.51
N ILE A 73 1.51 -15.56 3.84
CA ILE A 73 2.83 -16.09 4.20
C ILE A 73 3.88 -15.39 3.35
N LEU A 74 4.55 -14.33 3.82
CA LEU A 74 5.76 -13.76 3.22
C LEU A 74 6.24 -12.54 4.04
N PRO A 75 7.31 -12.70 4.86
CA PRO A 75 7.79 -11.69 5.81
C PRO A 75 8.62 -10.55 5.20
N ARG A 76 8.80 -10.47 3.87
CA ARG A 76 9.95 -9.75 3.30
C ARG A 76 9.69 -8.40 2.66
N ILE A 77 8.46 -7.91 2.65
CA ILE A 77 8.15 -6.72 1.89
C ILE A 77 7.16 -5.91 2.72
N VAL A 78 7.63 -4.85 3.37
CA VAL A 78 6.79 -3.76 3.90
C VAL A 78 7.06 -2.49 3.09
N ASP A 79 8.26 -2.35 2.52
CA ASP A 79 8.63 -1.22 1.67
C ASP A 79 8.17 -1.34 0.20
N GLU A 80 7.84 -2.54 -0.28
CA GLU A 80 7.39 -2.76 -1.67
C GLU A 80 6.03 -3.46 -1.76
N VAL A 81 5.18 -3.42 -0.72
CA VAL A 81 3.84 -4.00 -0.89
C VAL A 81 3.06 -3.05 -1.80
N PRO A 82 2.73 -3.43 -3.03
CA PRO A 82 1.74 -2.76 -3.85
C PRO A 82 0.39 -3.09 -3.22
N PHE A 83 0.05 -2.45 -2.10
CA PHE A 83 -1.31 -2.47 -1.58
C PHE A 83 -2.11 -1.47 -2.37
N VAL A 84 -3.12 -1.98 -3.10
CA VAL A 84 -4.25 -1.29 -3.71
C VAL A 84 -3.79 -0.12 -4.59
N HIS A 85 -3.99 -0.22 -5.91
CA HIS A 85 -3.88 0.87 -6.89
C HIS A 85 -3.55 2.24 -6.29
N ALA A 86 -2.47 2.91 -6.74
CA ALA A 86 -1.99 4.23 -6.29
C ALA A 86 -3.08 5.31 -6.09
N GLU A 87 -4.27 5.02 -6.62
CA GLU A 87 -5.54 5.62 -6.34
C GLU A 87 -5.98 5.75 -4.87
N PHE A 88 -5.57 4.87 -3.95
CA PHE A 88 -6.07 4.90 -2.56
C PHE A 88 -5.03 5.34 -1.53
N LEU A 89 -3.75 5.48 -1.92
CA LEU A 89 -2.65 5.62 -0.98
C LEU A 89 -2.08 7.05 -0.97
N PHE A 90 -2.23 7.72 0.17
CA PHE A 90 -1.52 8.96 0.47
C PHE A 90 -0.50 8.73 1.58
N VAL A 91 0.78 8.83 1.25
CA VAL A 91 1.87 8.70 2.24
C VAL A 91 2.24 10.08 2.78
N ARG A 92 2.17 10.24 4.10
CA ARG A 92 2.67 11.42 4.82
C ARG A 92 3.82 11.02 5.74
N ARG A 93 4.86 11.85 5.77
CA ARG A 93 6.00 11.69 6.68
C ARG A 93 5.98 12.84 7.67
N TYR A 94 6.14 12.52 8.95
CA TYR A 94 6.17 13.51 10.01
C TYR A 94 7.49 13.40 10.80
N PRO A 95 8.09 14.53 11.19
CA PRO A 95 9.25 14.54 12.08
C PRO A 95 8.87 14.06 13.48
N GLU A 96 9.82 13.42 14.20
CA GLU A 96 9.60 12.73 15.49
C GLU A 96 8.98 13.60 16.59
N ASN A 97 9.24 14.91 16.57
CA ASN A 97 8.82 15.80 17.65
C ASN A 97 7.31 16.11 17.67
N ASN A 98 6.59 15.74 16.60
CA ASN A 98 5.19 16.13 16.40
C ASN A 98 4.24 14.93 16.31
N THR A 99 4.55 13.78 16.94
CA THR A 99 3.74 12.55 16.84
C THR A 99 2.26 12.78 17.12
N ARG A 100 1.91 13.50 18.19
CA ARG A 100 0.51 13.78 18.52
C ARG A 100 -0.18 14.64 17.46
N GLU A 101 0.43 15.76 17.07
CA GLU A 101 -0.10 16.67 16.05
C GLU A 101 -0.25 15.97 14.69
N ALA A 102 0.71 15.10 14.34
CA ALA A 102 0.66 14.26 13.15
C ALA A 102 -0.53 13.30 13.17
N LEU A 103 -0.80 12.66 14.30
CA LEU A 103 -1.96 11.79 14.48
C LEU A 103 -3.27 12.57 14.46
N GLU A 104 -3.35 13.74 15.11
CA GLU A 104 -4.53 14.61 15.09
C GLU A 104 -4.83 15.11 13.66
N SER A 105 -3.80 15.53 12.93
CA SER A 105 -3.90 15.96 11.51
C SER A 105 -4.35 14.82 10.61
N THR A 106 -3.81 13.62 10.83
CA THR A 106 -4.16 12.40 10.10
C THR A 106 -5.61 12.01 10.35
N ALA A 107 -6.02 11.94 11.62
CA ALA A 107 -7.37 11.54 11.99
C ALA A 107 -8.40 12.59 11.55
N SER A 108 -8.06 13.89 11.60
CA SER A 108 -8.86 14.96 11.02
C SER A 108 -9.01 14.81 9.49
N ALA A 109 -7.95 14.38 8.79
CA ALA A 109 -8.03 14.09 7.37
C ALA A 109 -8.96 12.92 7.05
N LEU A 110 -8.94 11.86 7.87
CA LEU A 110 -9.87 10.73 7.73
C LEU A 110 -11.32 11.17 7.92
N ILE A 111 -11.62 11.96 8.96
CA ILE A 111 -12.98 12.48 9.23
C ILE A 111 -13.49 13.30 8.05
N ARG A 112 -12.67 14.18 7.48
CA ARG A 112 -13.07 15.04 6.35
C ARG A 112 -13.54 14.27 5.11
N THR A 113 -13.14 13.01 4.96
CA THR A 113 -13.58 12.21 3.81
C THR A 113 -15.04 11.78 3.87
N ASN A 114 -15.74 11.93 5.02
CA ASN A 114 -17.12 11.48 5.23
C ASN A 114 -17.38 10.03 4.76
N SER A 115 -16.34 9.19 4.83
CA SER A 115 -16.35 7.80 4.36
C SER A 115 -15.51 6.91 5.28
N ILE A 116 -15.45 5.61 4.99
CA ILE A 116 -14.50 4.72 5.66
C ILE A 116 -13.11 5.08 5.17
N GLY A 117 -12.26 5.48 6.11
CA GLY A 117 -10.85 5.72 5.87
C GLY A 117 -10.02 4.91 6.85
N SER A 118 -8.81 4.55 6.46
CA SER A 118 -7.85 3.95 7.41
C SER A 118 -6.49 4.59 7.24
N ALA A 119 -5.68 4.54 8.29
CA ALA A 119 -4.32 5.01 8.31
C ALA A 119 -3.45 3.96 8.99
N VAL A 120 -2.36 3.54 8.33
CA VAL A 120 -1.36 2.69 8.96
C VAL A 120 -0.22 3.57 9.43
N VAL A 121 0.08 3.50 10.73
CA VAL A 121 1.11 4.29 11.39
C VAL A 121 2.30 3.37 11.65
N VAL A 122 3.39 3.61 10.95
CA VAL A 122 4.65 2.88 11.09
C VAL A 122 5.61 3.74 11.91
N HIS A 123 6.02 3.21 13.06
CA HIS A 123 6.96 3.82 14.00
C HIS A 123 8.08 2.83 14.34
N PRO A 124 9.30 3.30 14.70
CA PRO A 124 10.38 2.40 15.12
C PRO A 124 10.03 1.43 16.23
N CYS A 125 9.18 1.87 17.18
CA CYS A 125 8.74 1.05 18.31
C CYS A 125 7.58 0.10 17.97
N GLY A 126 7.03 0.15 16.75
CA GLY A 126 5.92 -0.73 16.34
C GLY A 126 5.09 -0.16 15.18
N THR A 127 4.32 -1.03 14.53
CA THR A 127 3.32 -0.63 13.51
C THR A 127 1.90 -0.83 14.03
N PHE A 128 1.05 0.16 13.78
CA PHE A 128 -0.34 0.20 14.23
C PHE A 128 -1.25 0.53 13.06
N ALA A 129 -2.50 0.08 13.09
CA ALA A 129 -3.53 0.59 12.18
C ALA A 129 -4.54 1.42 12.96
N LEU A 130 -4.78 2.64 12.50
CA LEU A 130 -5.87 3.51 12.92
C LEU A 130 -6.95 3.48 11.83
N ILE A 131 -8.14 3.02 12.16
CA ILE A 131 -9.27 2.90 11.26
C ILE A 131 -10.32 3.91 11.70
N CYS A 132 -10.79 4.72 10.76
CA CYS A 132 -11.89 5.65 10.95
C CYS A 132 -13.09 5.13 10.16
N ALA A 133 -14.11 4.66 10.88
CA ALA A 133 -15.37 4.27 10.28
C ALA A 133 -16.39 5.35 10.62
N THR A 134 -16.91 6.06 9.62
CA THR A 134 -17.92 7.11 9.82
C THR A 134 -19.30 6.61 9.36
N PRO A 135 -20.09 5.95 10.23
CA PRO A 135 -21.47 5.63 9.86
C PRO A 135 -22.29 6.92 9.74
N LYS A 136 -22.99 7.09 8.60
CA LYS A 136 -23.85 8.26 8.31
C LYS A 136 -24.92 8.54 9.37
N ALA A 137 -25.28 7.58 10.22
CA ALA A 137 -26.42 7.67 11.14
C ALA A 137 -26.06 7.77 12.64
N HIS A 138 -24.85 7.38 13.06
CA HIS A 138 -24.56 7.14 14.50
C HIS A 138 -23.27 7.79 15.02
N GLY A 139 -22.71 8.77 14.30
CA GLY A 139 -21.43 9.38 14.65
C GLY A 139 -20.25 8.55 14.17
N SER A 140 -19.02 9.04 14.37
CA SER A 140 -17.81 8.35 13.91
C SER A 140 -17.32 7.36 14.95
N THR A 141 -16.95 6.15 14.51
CA THR A 141 -16.29 5.14 15.34
C THR A 141 -14.84 5.02 14.91
N PHE A 142 -13.93 5.15 15.86
CA PHE A 142 -12.50 5.02 15.63
C PHE A 142 -12.04 3.68 16.18
N CYS A 143 -11.33 2.91 15.36
CA CYS A 143 -10.77 1.63 15.74
C CYS A 143 -9.24 1.70 15.68
N VAL A 144 -8.57 1.45 16.80
CA VAL A 144 -7.12 1.26 16.83
C VAL A 144 -6.83 -0.23 16.90
N PHE A 145 -6.08 -0.73 15.94
CA PHE A 145 -5.58 -2.10 15.93
C PHE A 145 -4.11 -2.11 16.35
N ASP A 146 -3.85 -2.75 17.49
CA ASP A 146 -2.49 -3.06 17.95
C ASP A 146 -2.20 -4.55 17.73
N PRO A 147 -1.28 -4.90 16.81
CA PRO A 147 -0.90 -6.29 16.57
C PRO A 147 0.04 -6.87 17.64
N HIS A 148 0.54 -6.05 18.59
CA HIS A 148 1.54 -6.47 19.57
C HIS A 148 0.90 -6.97 20.86
N CYS A 149 1.53 -7.97 21.48
CA CYS A 149 1.25 -8.32 22.86
C CYS A 149 1.82 -7.25 23.80
N ARG A 150 1.03 -6.79 24.77
CA ARG A 150 1.48 -5.85 25.81
C ARG A 150 1.19 -6.40 27.20
N GLY A 151 1.87 -5.90 28.23
CA GLY A 151 1.63 -6.37 29.60
C GLY A 151 0.16 -6.24 30.07
N GLN A 152 -0.62 -5.36 29.44
CA GLN A 152 -2.04 -5.15 29.74
C GLN A 152 -2.98 -6.11 28.98
N TYR A 153 -2.54 -6.74 27.89
CA TYR A 153 -3.35 -7.64 27.07
C TYR A 153 -2.48 -8.60 26.22
N ASN A 154 -2.91 -9.85 26.15
CA ASN A 154 -2.16 -10.89 25.44
C ASN A 154 -2.69 -11.07 24.01
N GLY A 155 -1.94 -10.61 23.01
CA GLY A 155 -2.26 -10.79 21.59
C GLY A 155 -2.73 -9.52 20.89
N ALA A 156 -3.07 -9.67 19.61
CA ALA A 156 -3.58 -8.57 18.82
C ALA A 156 -4.94 -8.11 19.34
N THR A 157 -5.10 -6.79 19.46
CA THR A 157 -6.25 -6.18 20.11
C THR A 157 -6.79 -5.02 19.31
N PHE A 158 -8.12 -4.95 19.24
CA PHE A 158 -8.85 -3.82 18.66
C PHE A 158 -9.40 -2.96 19.79
N PHE A 159 -9.24 -1.65 19.67
CA PHE A 159 -9.78 -0.66 20.60
C PHE A 159 -10.74 0.24 19.85
N LEU A 160 -12.00 0.27 20.29
CA LEU A 160 -13.09 1.03 19.69
C LEU A 160 -13.38 2.26 20.54
N PHE A 161 -13.36 3.42 19.92
CA PHE A 161 -13.61 4.72 20.53
C PHE A 161 -14.76 5.43 19.80
N SER A 162 -15.60 6.12 20.57
CA SER A 162 -16.69 6.95 20.03
C SER A 162 -16.23 8.36 19.62
N ASP A 163 -14.99 8.72 19.95
CA ASP A 163 -14.41 10.05 19.71
C ASP A 163 -12.95 9.89 19.25
N ILE A 164 -12.51 10.82 18.41
CA ILE A 164 -11.16 10.90 17.86
C ILE A 164 -10.11 11.22 18.94
N ASN A 165 -10.44 12.07 19.91
CA ASN A 165 -9.47 12.56 20.89
C ASN A 165 -8.96 11.43 21.80
N PRO A 166 -9.83 10.59 22.39
CA PRO A 166 -9.39 9.41 23.14
C PRO A 166 -8.59 8.43 22.28
N ALA A 167 -8.98 8.22 21.01
CA ALA A 167 -8.27 7.33 20.10
C ALA A 167 -6.84 7.82 19.81
N VAL A 168 -6.68 9.11 19.52
CA VAL A 168 -5.37 9.73 19.25
C VAL A 168 -4.52 9.80 20.52
N GLN A 169 -5.13 10.08 21.67
CA GLN A 169 -4.41 10.06 22.96
C GLN A 169 -3.92 8.66 23.29
N PHE A 170 -4.75 7.63 23.07
CA PHE A 170 -4.38 6.24 23.25
C PHE A 170 -3.26 5.83 22.28
N LEU A 171 -3.39 6.16 20.99
CA LEU A 171 -2.34 5.84 20.01
C LEU A 171 -1.03 6.56 20.33
N SER A 172 -1.09 7.81 20.79
CA SER A 172 0.08 8.56 21.25
C SER A 172 0.76 7.89 22.45
N SER A 173 -0.02 7.34 23.39
CA SER A 173 0.55 6.62 24.54
C SER A 173 1.15 5.28 24.15
N LEU A 174 0.62 4.61 23.12
CA LEU A 174 1.20 3.39 22.56
C LEU A 174 2.53 3.63 21.85
N LEU A 175 2.70 4.82 21.25
CA LEU A 175 3.88 5.26 20.54
C LEU A 175 4.95 5.88 21.44
N ASP A 176 4.59 6.28 22.67
CA ASP A 176 5.53 6.83 23.64
C ASP A 176 6.62 5.78 23.96
N PRO A 177 7.90 6.06 23.68
CA PRO A 177 9.02 5.15 23.94
C PRO A 177 9.08 4.67 25.39
N GLN A 178 8.57 5.46 26.34
CA GLN A 178 8.59 5.14 27.77
C GLN A 178 7.58 4.05 28.16
N SER A 179 6.57 3.81 27.31
CA SER A 179 5.50 2.83 27.58
C SER A 179 5.92 1.39 27.29
N SER A 180 6.82 1.18 26.32
CA SER A 180 7.32 -0.13 25.92
C SER A 180 8.48 -0.57 26.81
N ARG A 181 8.17 -1.01 28.04
CA ARG A 181 9.14 -1.60 28.99
C ARG A 181 9.64 -3.01 28.62
N SER A 182 9.35 -3.53 27.43
CA SER A 182 9.86 -4.85 27.04
C SER A 182 11.36 -4.75 26.72
N GLU A 183 12.16 -5.48 27.50
CA GLU A 183 13.63 -5.47 27.60
C GLU A 183 14.40 -5.91 26.34
N GLN A 184 14.07 -5.40 25.15
CA GLN A 184 14.92 -5.63 23.96
C GLN A 184 15.89 -4.45 23.74
N PRO A 185 17.22 -4.70 23.75
CA PRO A 185 18.27 -3.66 23.76
C PRO A 185 18.52 -3.00 22.39
N LEU A 186 17.53 -2.97 21.49
CA LEU A 186 17.66 -2.43 20.12
C LEU A 186 17.34 -0.93 20.01
N GLN A 187 17.06 -0.24 21.10
CA GLN A 187 16.51 1.13 21.10
C GLN A 187 17.52 2.26 20.87
N HIS A 188 18.83 2.01 20.75
CA HIS A 188 19.81 3.12 20.75
C HIS A 188 20.09 3.79 19.39
N HIS A 189 19.45 3.40 18.28
CA HIS A 189 19.82 3.94 16.95
C HIS A 189 18.68 4.31 15.99
N LEU A 190 17.42 4.22 16.40
CA LEU A 190 16.32 4.58 15.50
C LEU A 190 15.77 5.96 15.87
N SER A 191 16.46 7.01 15.39
CA SER A 191 15.74 8.24 15.02
C SER A 191 14.92 7.87 13.79
N GLY A 192 13.65 7.58 14.00
CA GLY A 192 12.77 7.13 12.94
C GLY A 192 11.59 8.06 12.80
N GLU A 193 11.56 8.73 11.65
CA GLU A 193 10.40 9.43 11.13
C GLU A 193 9.13 8.60 11.31
N LEU A 194 8.07 9.24 11.79
CA LEU A 194 6.74 8.66 11.81
C LEU A 194 6.22 8.61 10.37
N LYS A 195 5.99 7.41 9.84
CA LYS A 195 5.40 7.23 8.51
C LYS A 195 3.93 6.89 8.66
N VAL A 196 3.07 7.69 8.03
CA VAL A 196 1.62 7.48 8.04
C VAL A 196 1.16 7.21 6.62
N TYR A 197 0.54 6.06 6.43
CA TYR A 197 -0.05 5.61 5.17
C TYR A 197 -1.55 5.78 5.25
N ASN A 198 -2.09 6.84 4.65
CA ASN A 198 -3.53 7.09 4.60
C ASN A 198 -4.13 6.35 3.42
N PHE A 199 -5.19 5.61 3.72
CA PHE A 199 -6.02 4.89 2.78
C PHE A 199 -7.40 5.53 2.79
N THR A 200 -7.68 6.28 1.74
CA THR A 200 -8.97 6.93 1.56
C THR A 200 -9.45 6.66 0.14
N PRO A 201 -10.70 6.23 -0.04
CA PRO A 201 -11.27 6.07 -1.36
C PRO A 201 -11.30 7.41 -2.10
N LYS A 202 -10.76 7.45 -3.32
CA LYS A 202 -10.80 8.64 -4.21
C LYS A 202 -12.23 9.14 -4.43
N ASN A 203 -13.17 8.21 -4.51
CA ASN A 203 -14.57 8.50 -4.66
C ASN A 203 -15.35 7.68 -3.61
N PRO A 204 -15.82 8.31 -2.52
CA PRO A 204 -16.52 7.62 -1.45
C PRO A 204 -17.91 7.12 -1.88
N TYR A 205 -18.40 7.53 -3.06
CA TYR A 205 -19.72 7.16 -3.59
C TYR A 205 -19.67 6.11 -4.69
N SER A 206 -18.49 5.84 -5.28
CA SER A 206 -18.30 4.76 -6.25
C SER A 206 -17.68 3.50 -5.64
N LEU A 207 -17.75 3.34 -4.32
CA LEU A 207 -17.38 2.12 -3.61
C LEU A 207 -18.40 1.01 -3.89
N ASP A 208 -18.53 0.64 -5.17
CA ASP A 208 -19.06 -0.67 -5.48
C ASP A 208 -18.09 -1.68 -4.86
N LEU A 209 -18.63 -2.51 -3.96
CA LEU A 209 -17.89 -3.61 -3.37
C LEU A 209 -17.24 -4.48 -4.45
N ALA A 210 -17.85 -4.59 -5.62
CA ALA A 210 -17.27 -5.29 -6.76
C ALA A 210 -16.01 -4.59 -7.29
N PHE A 211 -16.01 -3.24 -7.42
CA PHE A 211 -14.84 -2.47 -7.86
C PHE A 211 -13.68 -2.57 -6.86
N LEU A 212 -13.96 -2.46 -5.56
CA LEU A 212 -12.95 -2.67 -4.52
C LEU A 212 -12.39 -4.09 -4.56
N THR A 213 -13.28 -5.08 -4.65
CA THR A 213 -12.89 -6.49 -4.71
C THR A 213 -12.02 -6.75 -5.94
N GLN A 214 -12.41 -6.22 -7.11
CA GLN A 214 -11.64 -6.31 -8.34
C GLN A 214 -10.28 -5.62 -8.22
N SER A 215 -10.23 -4.41 -7.63
CA SER A 215 -8.99 -3.67 -7.40
C SER A 215 -8.03 -4.43 -6.47
N VAL A 216 -8.56 -5.05 -5.41
CA VAL A 216 -7.79 -5.89 -4.48
C VAL A 216 -7.30 -7.16 -5.18
N ILE A 217 -8.14 -7.83 -5.99
CA ILE A 217 -7.75 -9.01 -6.76
C ILE A 217 -6.65 -8.65 -7.76
N GLN A 218 -6.82 -7.57 -8.52
CA GLN A 218 -5.86 -7.11 -9.53
C GLN A 218 -4.49 -6.79 -8.91
N SER A 219 -4.50 -6.00 -7.82
CA SER A 219 -3.30 -5.73 -7.03
C SER A 219 -2.67 -7.01 -6.47
N GLY A 220 -3.48 -8.00 -6.08
CA GLY A 220 -3.01 -9.31 -5.65
C GLY A 220 -2.32 -10.12 -6.76
N ILE A 221 -2.83 -10.06 -7.99
CA ILE A 221 -2.25 -10.73 -9.17
C ILE A 221 -0.90 -10.09 -9.54
N GLU A 222 -0.84 -8.75 -9.59
CA GLU A 222 0.39 -8.01 -9.88
C GLU A 222 1.48 -8.32 -8.84
N ASN A 223 1.10 -8.41 -7.56
CA ASN A 223 1.98 -8.85 -6.49
C ASN A 223 2.57 -10.24 -6.71
N LEU A 224 1.72 -11.21 -7.10
CA LEU A 224 2.17 -12.57 -7.36
C LEU A 224 3.12 -12.62 -8.56
N ALA A 225 2.87 -11.81 -9.58
CA ALA A 225 3.76 -11.68 -10.74
C ALA A 225 5.14 -11.12 -10.33
N LEU A 226 5.17 -9.99 -9.61
CA LEU A 226 6.41 -9.39 -9.11
C LEU A 226 7.19 -10.34 -8.19
N ARG A 227 6.50 -11.13 -7.36
CA ARG A 227 7.12 -12.16 -6.52
C ARG A 227 7.78 -13.25 -7.35
N SER A 228 7.08 -13.75 -8.37
CA SER A 228 7.64 -14.75 -9.28
C SER A 228 8.91 -14.23 -9.98
N GLU A 229 8.92 -12.95 -10.37
CA GLU A 229 10.10 -12.32 -10.98
C GLU A 229 11.24 -12.15 -9.99
N ASN A 230 10.97 -11.71 -8.77
CA ASN A 230 11.98 -11.58 -7.72
C ASN A 230 12.62 -12.92 -7.34
N GLU A 231 11.84 -14.01 -7.29
CA GLU A 231 12.36 -15.36 -7.04
C GLU A 231 13.21 -15.87 -8.20
N GLU A 232 12.84 -15.55 -9.45
CA GLU A 232 13.63 -15.86 -10.63
C GLU A 232 14.96 -15.09 -10.64
N LEU A 233 14.92 -13.78 -10.37
CA LEU A 233 16.12 -12.95 -10.25
C LEU A 233 17.05 -13.45 -9.13
N ALA A 234 16.49 -13.85 -7.98
CA ALA A 234 17.26 -14.43 -6.89
C ALA A 234 17.99 -15.71 -7.30
N ARG A 235 17.30 -16.61 -8.02
CA ARG A 235 17.90 -17.82 -8.60
C ARG A 235 19.02 -17.50 -9.59
N GLN A 236 18.81 -16.51 -10.46
CA GLN A 236 19.84 -16.08 -11.42
C GLN A 236 21.09 -15.53 -10.73
N LEU A 237 20.92 -14.74 -9.66
CA LEU A 237 22.03 -14.24 -8.85
C LEU A 237 22.82 -15.37 -8.19
N GLU A 238 22.14 -16.40 -7.69
CA GLU A 238 22.79 -17.58 -7.10
C GLU A 238 23.65 -18.31 -8.14
N VAL A 239 23.11 -18.56 -9.34
CA VAL A 239 23.85 -19.19 -10.45
C VAL A 239 25.07 -18.37 -10.85
N LEU A 240 24.94 -17.04 -10.95
CA LEU A 240 26.06 -16.15 -11.26
C LEU A 240 27.11 -16.15 -10.16
N ASN A 241 26.71 -16.21 -8.88
CA ASN A 241 27.64 -16.30 -7.76
C ASN A 241 28.40 -17.62 -7.76
N LEU A 242 27.74 -18.75 -8.05
CA LEU A 242 28.40 -20.04 -8.23
C LEU A 242 29.40 -20.01 -9.41
N ARG A 243 29.03 -19.39 -10.54
CA ARG A 243 29.95 -19.19 -11.68
C ARG A 243 31.16 -18.33 -11.31
N ARG A 244 30.95 -17.25 -10.55
CA ARG A 244 32.04 -16.40 -10.04
C ARG A 244 32.96 -17.17 -9.08
N ALA A 245 32.40 -18.00 -8.20
CA ALA A 245 33.17 -18.85 -7.28
C ALA A 245 34.02 -19.87 -8.04
N ARG A 246 33.44 -20.59 -9.01
CA ARG A 246 34.18 -21.55 -9.86
C ARG A 246 35.32 -20.87 -10.63
N ARG A 247 35.10 -19.67 -11.19
CA ARG A 247 36.16 -18.91 -11.88
C ARG A 247 37.29 -18.47 -10.93
N LYS A 248 36.97 -18.09 -9.68
CA LYS A 248 37.98 -17.76 -8.67
C LYS A 248 38.82 -18.99 -8.31
N GLU A 249 38.18 -20.15 -8.15
CA GLU A 249 38.90 -21.40 -7.84
C GLU A 249 39.77 -21.88 -9.01
N SER A 250 39.27 -21.82 -10.26
CA SER A 250 40.08 -22.12 -11.45
C SER A 250 41.35 -21.27 -11.50
N ARG A 251 41.23 -19.96 -11.27
CA ARG A 251 42.38 -19.05 -11.24
C ARG A 251 43.34 -19.35 -10.07
N ARG A 252 42.81 -19.82 -8.94
CA ARG A 252 43.64 -20.22 -7.79
C ARG A 252 44.44 -21.48 -8.11
N LEU A 253 43.80 -22.48 -8.73
CA LEU A 253 44.44 -23.71 -9.18
C LEU A 253 45.48 -23.43 -10.28
N GLU A 254 45.17 -22.61 -11.28
CA GLU A 254 46.11 -22.20 -12.34
C GLU A 254 47.37 -21.54 -11.77
N ARG A 255 47.21 -20.65 -10.78
CA ARG A 255 48.36 -20.04 -10.07
C ARG A 255 49.15 -21.06 -9.28
N ALA A 256 48.49 -22.01 -8.61
CA ALA A 256 49.15 -23.06 -7.85
C ALA A 256 49.96 -24.00 -8.77
N VAL A 257 49.39 -24.40 -9.91
CA VAL A 257 50.08 -25.21 -10.93
C VAL A 257 51.29 -24.46 -11.48
N SER A 258 51.13 -23.18 -11.81
CA SER A 258 52.24 -22.33 -12.28
C SER A 258 53.36 -22.20 -11.25
N ALA A 259 53.03 -22.10 -9.95
CA ALA A 259 54.00 -22.01 -8.87
C ALA A 259 54.80 -23.30 -8.63
N LEU A 260 54.22 -24.47 -8.97
CA LEU A 260 54.88 -25.77 -8.83
C LEU A 260 55.86 -26.07 -9.97
N GLY A 261 55.99 -25.20 -10.98
CA GLY A 261 56.91 -25.41 -12.11
C GLY A 261 56.56 -26.63 -12.95
N LEU A 262 55.31 -27.11 -12.87
CA LEU A 262 54.80 -28.12 -13.77
C LEU A 262 54.51 -27.43 -15.10
N ASP A 263 55.49 -27.41 -15.99
CA ASP A 263 55.26 -27.09 -17.40
C ASP A 263 54.30 -28.14 -17.95
N VAL A 264 53.01 -27.80 -17.95
CA VAL A 264 52.01 -28.49 -18.77
C VAL A 264 52.37 -28.12 -20.20
N GLY A 265 53.35 -28.83 -20.76
CA GLY A 265 53.90 -28.52 -22.08
C GLY A 265 52.78 -28.36 -23.10
N GLU A 266 52.79 -27.25 -23.83
CA GLU A 266 51.81 -26.85 -24.86
C GLU A 266 51.66 -27.87 -26.03
N ASN A 267 52.32 -29.02 -25.95
CA ASN A 267 52.38 -30.04 -26.99
C ASN A 267 51.34 -31.18 -26.85
N ALA A 268 50.50 -31.19 -25.81
CA ALA A 268 49.41 -32.15 -25.69
C ALA A 268 48.05 -31.46 -25.81
N CYS A 269 47.25 -31.88 -26.80
CA CYS A 269 45.88 -31.44 -27.09
C CYS A 269 45.74 -30.14 -27.91
N LYS A 270 46.29 -30.12 -29.13
CA LYS A 270 45.53 -29.51 -30.22
C LYS A 270 44.29 -30.39 -30.43
N PRO A 271 43.05 -29.89 -30.22
CA PRO A 271 41.86 -30.67 -30.57
C PRO A 271 41.93 -30.95 -32.07
N SER A 272 41.78 -32.22 -32.44
CA SER A 272 41.65 -32.62 -33.83
C SER A 272 40.49 -31.84 -34.47
N PRO A 273 40.66 -31.28 -35.68
CA PRO A 273 39.59 -30.60 -36.38
C PRO A 273 38.50 -31.63 -36.72
N GLY A 274 37.47 -31.73 -35.87
CA GLY A 274 36.40 -32.73 -36.02
C GLY A 274 35.76 -33.22 -34.72
N SER A 275 36.30 -32.91 -33.54
CA SER A 275 35.61 -33.19 -32.27
C SER A 275 34.69 -32.02 -31.89
N PRO A 276 33.40 -32.25 -31.58
CA PRO A 276 32.52 -31.20 -31.09
C PRO A 276 33.08 -30.58 -29.81
N ASP A 277 33.04 -29.25 -29.74
CA ASP A 277 33.57 -28.46 -28.63
C ASP A 277 32.81 -28.83 -27.33
N PRO A 278 33.47 -29.39 -26.29
CA PRO A 278 32.80 -29.73 -25.03
C PRO A 278 32.28 -28.47 -24.30
N ARG A 279 32.67 -27.28 -24.77
CA ARG A 279 32.23 -25.99 -24.24
C ARG A 279 30.81 -25.61 -24.67
N LEU A 280 30.19 -26.34 -25.60
CA LEU A 280 28.81 -26.13 -26.07
C LEU A 280 27.81 -27.21 -25.61
N GLU A 281 28.24 -28.35 -25.04
CA GLU A 281 27.32 -29.43 -24.65
C GLU A 281 26.72 -29.29 -23.25
N LEU A 282 27.16 -28.32 -22.44
CA LEU A 282 26.49 -27.96 -21.18
C LEU A 282 25.44 -26.84 -21.33
N GLU A 283 25.20 -26.38 -22.55
CA GLU A 283 24.11 -25.45 -22.88
C GLU A 283 22.84 -26.18 -23.40
N GLY A 284 22.87 -27.53 -23.47
CA GLY A 284 21.84 -28.35 -24.12
C GLY A 284 20.76 -28.98 -23.22
N GLU A 285 20.95 -29.06 -21.90
CA GLU A 285 19.89 -29.58 -21.01
C GLU A 285 18.98 -28.45 -20.51
N VAL A 286 18.05 -28.07 -21.40
CA VAL A 286 16.61 -27.98 -21.10
C VAL A 286 16.29 -27.57 -19.65
N TYR A 287 16.39 -26.27 -19.35
CA TYR A 287 15.27 -25.70 -18.61
C TYR A 287 14.19 -25.43 -19.66
N PRO A 288 13.06 -26.15 -19.64
CA PRO A 288 11.96 -25.72 -20.47
C PRO A 288 11.62 -24.32 -20.00
N HIS A 289 11.73 -23.34 -20.90
CA HIS A 289 11.02 -22.09 -20.75
C HIS A 289 9.56 -22.46 -20.55
N ILE A 290 9.11 -22.54 -19.29
CA ILE A 290 7.74 -22.25 -18.96
C ILE A 290 7.63 -20.75 -19.23
N ARG A 291 7.45 -20.41 -20.52
CA ARG A 291 6.65 -19.25 -20.85
C ARG A 291 5.34 -19.53 -20.12
N SER A 292 5.09 -18.79 -19.05
CA SER A 292 3.77 -18.66 -18.45
C SER A 292 2.88 -18.04 -19.52
N SER A 293 2.41 -18.88 -20.45
CA SER A 293 1.38 -18.57 -21.43
C SER A 293 0.03 -19.11 -20.96
N THR A 294 -0.15 -19.27 -19.65
CA THR A 294 -1.39 -19.77 -19.04
C THR A 294 -2.20 -18.70 -18.30
N SER A 295 -1.85 -17.42 -18.37
CA SER A 295 -2.67 -16.34 -17.79
C SER A 295 -3.69 -15.72 -18.77
N ALA A 296 -3.80 -16.20 -20.01
CA ALA A 296 -4.61 -15.53 -21.04
C ALA A 296 -5.87 -16.29 -21.52
N ARG A 297 -6.32 -17.37 -20.84
CA ARG A 297 -7.46 -18.17 -21.35
C ARG A 297 -8.50 -18.65 -20.33
N LEU A 298 -8.59 -18.05 -19.14
CA LEU A 298 -9.67 -18.36 -18.20
C LEU A 298 -10.26 -17.10 -17.59
N LEU A 299 -10.86 -16.24 -18.41
CA LEU A 299 -11.97 -15.38 -18.02
C LEU A 299 -12.83 -15.16 -19.27
N GLU A 300 -13.77 -16.07 -19.52
CA GLU A 300 -14.97 -15.66 -20.25
C GLU A 300 -15.75 -14.70 -19.33
N PRO A 301 -16.23 -13.54 -19.82
CA PRO A 301 -17.01 -12.64 -19.00
C PRO A 301 -18.28 -13.36 -18.52
N ILE A 302 -18.47 -13.45 -17.21
CA ILE A 302 -19.76 -13.83 -16.65
C ILE A 302 -20.67 -12.62 -16.88
N GLU A 303 -21.54 -12.70 -17.88
CA GLU A 303 -22.65 -11.76 -18.07
C GLU A 303 -23.62 -11.93 -16.90
N LEU A 304 -23.42 -11.14 -15.84
CA LEU A 304 -24.40 -11.03 -14.76
C LEU A 304 -25.64 -10.28 -15.27
N PRO A 305 -26.86 -10.71 -14.90
CA PRO A 305 -28.08 -10.04 -15.31
C PRO A 305 -28.09 -8.61 -14.77
N LEU A 306 -28.21 -7.63 -15.68
CA LEU A 306 -28.47 -6.23 -15.34
C LEU A 306 -29.76 -6.17 -14.51
N SER A 307 -29.59 -5.90 -13.21
CA SER A 307 -30.68 -5.58 -12.30
C SER A 307 -31.18 -4.16 -12.58
N PRO A 308 -32.47 -3.86 -12.33
CA PRO A 308 -33.10 -2.63 -12.79
C PRO A 308 -32.46 -1.39 -12.14
N GLU A 309 -32.31 -0.35 -12.96
CA GLU A 309 -31.78 0.97 -12.61
C GLU A 309 -32.46 1.50 -11.35
N VAL A 310 -31.76 1.41 -10.22
CA VAL A 310 -32.10 2.14 -9.01
C VAL A 310 -31.50 3.52 -9.17
N SER A 311 -32.34 4.50 -9.49
CA SER A 311 -32.00 5.92 -9.53
C SER A 311 -31.38 6.34 -8.19
N SER A 312 -30.04 6.42 -8.17
CA SER A 312 -29.27 6.94 -7.05
C SER A 312 -29.59 8.42 -6.83
N PRO A 313 -29.65 8.92 -5.58
CA PRO A 313 -29.84 10.33 -5.31
C PRO A 313 -28.66 11.13 -5.90
N ASP A 314 -28.97 12.09 -6.75
CA ASP A 314 -27.99 12.99 -7.36
C ASP A 314 -27.24 13.75 -6.27
N LEU A 315 -25.95 13.45 -6.12
CA LEU A 315 -25.07 14.17 -5.21
C LEU A 315 -24.60 15.44 -5.92
N GLU A 316 -25.07 16.58 -5.43
CA GLU A 316 -24.64 17.89 -5.88
C GLU A 316 -23.30 18.28 -5.21
N VAL A 317 -22.35 18.74 -6.01
CA VAL A 317 -21.02 19.21 -5.59
C VAL A 317 -20.78 20.61 -6.14
N GLU A 318 -20.24 21.48 -5.29
CA GLU A 318 -19.91 22.87 -5.64
C GLU A 318 -18.56 22.98 -6.37
N CYS A 319 -18.51 23.77 -7.45
CA CYS A 319 -17.28 24.08 -8.18
C CYS A 319 -16.44 25.14 -7.45
N ASP A 320 -15.16 24.85 -7.19
CA ASP A 320 -14.20 25.73 -6.49
C ASP A 320 -13.91 27.07 -7.19
N LYS A 321 -14.37 27.24 -8.44
CA LYS A 321 -14.11 28.45 -9.25
C LYS A 321 -15.35 29.30 -9.48
N CYS A 322 -16.47 28.72 -9.90
CA CYS A 322 -17.72 29.47 -10.11
C CYS A 322 -18.68 29.45 -8.92
N MET A 323 -18.44 28.59 -7.91
CA MET A 323 -19.30 28.41 -6.72
C MET A 323 -20.73 27.94 -7.04
N GLU A 324 -20.94 27.35 -8.22
CA GLU A 324 -22.21 26.74 -8.61
C GLU A 324 -22.20 25.24 -8.28
N THR A 325 -23.38 24.68 -8.00
CA THR A 325 -23.56 23.25 -7.73
C THR A 325 -23.85 22.48 -9.01
N TYR A 326 -23.23 21.30 -9.13
CA TYR A 326 -23.37 20.40 -10.27
C TYR A 326 -23.50 18.96 -9.78
N GLU A 327 -24.10 18.10 -10.59
CA GLU A 327 -24.03 16.66 -10.36
C GLU A 327 -22.56 16.18 -10.39
N GLU A 328 -22.22 15.18 -9.58
CA GLU A 328 -20.87 14.59 -9.52
C GLU A 328 -20.36 14.14 -10.91
N THR A 329 -21.25 13.77 -11.83
CA THR A 329 -20.94 13.41 -13.24
C THR A 329 -20.34 14.55 -14.05
N HIS A 330 -20.67 15.80 -13.72
CA HIS A 330 -20.25 17.02 -14.41
C HIS A 330 -19.06 17.74 -13.72
N ILE A 331 -18.56 17.17 -12.63
CA ILE A 331 -17.44 17.70 -11.85
C ILE A 331 -16.16 16.91 -12.15
N LEU A 332 -15.05 17.63 -12.24
CA LEU A 332 -13.71 17.11 -12.42
C LEU A 332 -12.87 17.42 -11.17
N ARG A 333 -12.27 16.39 -10.57
CA ARG A 333 -11.41 16.51 -9.38
C ARG A 333 -9.94 16.43 -9.77
N VAL A 334 -9.14 17.42 -9.38
CA VAL A 334 -7.69 17.45 -9.68
C VAL A 334 -6.92 16.66 -8.62
N VAL A 335 -6.19 15.62 -9.02
CA VAL A 335 -5.36 14.80 -8.13
C VAL A 335 -3.92 15.37 -8.09
N PRO A 336 -3.23 15.40 -6.94
CA PRO A 336 -3.64 14.91 -5.62
C PRO A 336 -4.37 15.92 -4.72
N CYS A 337 -4.57 17.17 -5.13
CA CYS A 337 -5.12 18.19 -4.22
C CYS A 337 -6.62 18.03 -3.89
N GLY A 338 -7.38 17.30 -4.70
CA GLY A 338 -8.80 17.01 -4.45
C GLY A 338 -9.76 18.14 -4.81
N HIS A 339 -9.26 19.28 -5.28
CA HIS A 339 -10.09 20.42 -5.70
C HIS A 339 -11.01 20.05 -6.87
N ALA A 340 -12.26 20.50 -6.81
CA ALA A 340 -13.35 20.13 -7.70
C ALA A 340 -13.77 21.31 -8.59
N PHE A 341 -13.86 21.07 -9.89
CA PHE A 341 -14.23 22.10 -10.87
C PHE A 341 -15.27 21.56 -11.84
N CYS A 342 -16.23 22.39 -12.25
CA CYS A 342 -17.05 22.07 -13.41
C CYS A 342 -16.20 22.06 -14.68
N HIS A 343 -16.67 21.31 -15.68
CA HIS A 343 -15.98 21.12 -16.96
C HIS A 343 -15.55 22.44 -17.60
N ASP A 344 -16.47 23.40 -17.70
CA ASP A 344 -16.21 24.71 -18.35
C ASP A 344 -15.15 25.53 -17.62
N CYS A 345 -15.20 25.55 -16.28
CA CYS A 345 -14.26 26.31 -15.46
C CYS A 345 -12.82 25.81 -15.62
N LEU A 346 -12.66 24.48 -15.67
CA LEU A 346 -11.36 23.83 -15.83
C LEU A 346 -10.87 23.90 -17.27
N ALA A 347 -11.75 23.69 -18.27
CA ALA A 347 -11.42 23.81 -19.69
C ALA A 347 -10.95 25.23 -20.03
N SER A 348 -11.67 26.25 -19.56
CA SER A 348 -11.30 27.67 -19.72
C SER A 348 -9.93 27.96 -19.11
N HIS A 349 -9.64 27.43 -17.91
CA HIS A 349 -8.33 27.60 -17.28
C HIS A 349 -7.21 26.95 -18.09
N VAL A 350 -7.41 25.71 -18.55
CA VAL A 350 -6.42 24.99 -19.37
C VAL A 350 -6.15 25.75 -20.67
N ARG A 351 -7.20 26.20 -21.37
CA ARG A 351 -7.06 26.99 -22.61
C ARG A 351 -6.21 28.25 -22.40
N ILE A 352 -6.53 29.04 -21.37
CA ILE A 352 -5.76 30.26 -21.04
C ILE A 352 -4.28 29.92 -20.75
N LYS A 353 -4.00 28.80 -20.07
CA LYS A 353 -2.61 28.38 -19.76
C LYS A 353 -1.87 27.92 -21.01
N LEU A 354 -2.53 27.19 -21.90
CA LEU A 354 -1.95 26.76 -23.17
C LEU A 354 -1.69 27.96 -24.08
N ASP A 355 -2.64 28.87 -24.23
CA ASP A 355 -2.48 30.10 -25.03
C ASP A 355 -1.31 30.96 -24.55
N THR A 356 -1.11 31.01 -23.23
CA THR A 356 0.04 31.69 -22.61
C THR A 356 1.33 30.86 -22.61
N ARG A 357 1.33 29.69 -23.27
CA ARG A 357 2.43 28.73 -23.36
C ARG A 357 3.01 28.32 -22.00
N ARG A 358 2.16 28.22 -20.98
CA ARG A 358 2.54 27.80 -19.63
C ARG A 358 2.27 26.32 -19.43
N TYR A 359 3.34 25.55 -19.32
CA TYR A 359 3.33 24.12 -19.01
C TYR A 359 4.39 23.83 -17.93
N PRO A 360 4.11 22.96 -16.93
CA PRO A 360 2.88 22.19 -16.73
C PRO A 360 1.66 23.04 -16.31
N VAL A 361 0.46 22.58 -16.65
CA VAL A 361 -0.79 23.25 -16.23
C VAL A 361 -1.11 22.87 -14.80
N THR A 362 -1.13 23.84 -13.89
CA THR A 362 -1.38 23.61 -12.46
C THR A 362 -2.82 23.89 -12.05
N CYS A 363 -3.24 23.27 -10.94
CA CYS A 363 -4.55 23.45 -10.34
C CYS A 363 -4.84 24.95 -10.07
N PRO A 364 -6.01 25.48 -10.45
CA PRO A 364 -6.38 26.87 -10.20
C PRO A 364 -6.40 27.26 -8.72
N ARG A 365 -6.72 26.31 -7.83
CA ARG A 365 -7.01 26.57 -6.42
C ARG A 365 -5.79 26.43 -5.50
N CYS A 366 -4.88 25.50 -5.80
CA CYS A 366 -3.69 25.26 -4.96
C CYS A 366 -2.83 26.51 -4.67
N PRO A 367 -2.56 27.41 -5.63
CA PRO A 367 -1.76 28.62 -5.34
C PRO A 367 -2.45 29.59 -4.38
N MET A 368 -3.76 29.46 -4.17
CA MET A 368 -4.55 30.34 -3.31
C MET A 368 -4.79 29.77 -1.92
N SER A 369 -4.61 28.46 -1.71
CA SER A 369 -4.75 27.83 -0.39
C SER A 369 -3.46 28.00 0.40
N ALA A 370 -3.50 28.73 1.51
CA ALA A 370 -2.37 28.87 2.44
C ALA A 370 -1.93 27.53 3.08
N GLU A 371 -2.81 26.51 3.03
CA GLU A 371 -2.65 25.24 3.73
C GLU A 371 -2.01 24.10 2.90
N TYR A 372 -1.87 24.23 1.58
CA TYR A 372 -1.35 23.16 0.72
C TYR A 372 -0.07 23.57 -0.04
N THR A 373 1.07 23.10 0.50
CA THR A 373 2.35 22.76 -0.15
C THR A 373 2.99 23.78 -1.11
N ALA A 374 4.32 23.94 -0.98
CA ALA A 374 5.19 24.71 -1.90
C ALA A 374 5.10 24.33 -3.40
N HIS A 375 4.28 23.32 -3.76
CA HIS A 375 4.14 22.78 -5.10
C HIS A 375 2.65 22.58 -5.46
N PRO A 376 2.06 23.43 -6.32
CA PRO A 376 0.68 23.25 -6.77
C PRO A 376 0.54 21.97 -7.61
N SER A 377 -0.57 21.24 -7.44
CA SER A 377 -0.83 20.01 -8.21
C SER A 377 -0.91 20.29 -9.70
N VAL A 378 -0.34 19.40 -10.50
CA VAL A 378 -0.39 19.44 -11.97
C VAL A 378 -1.65 18.71 -12.44
N ILE A 379 -2.36 19.29 -13.41
CA ILE A 379 -3.51 18.65 -14.05
C ILE A 379 -2.99 17.51 -14.93
N GLN A 380 -3.46 16.30 -14.65
CA GLN A 380 -3.06 15.06 -15.33
C GLN A 380 -3.69 14.94 -16.73
N GLU A 381 -3.11 14.09 -17.58
CA GLU A 381 -3.50 13.93 -18.99
C GLU A 381 -4.91 13.36 -19.16
N ASP A 382 -5.34 12.46 -18.27
CA ASP A 382 -6.69 11.91 -18.21
C ASP A 382 -7.77 12.99 -18.03
N ILE A 383 -7.49 14.01 -17.20
CA ILE A 383 -8.39 15.15 -17.03
C ILE A 383 -8.40 15.99 -18.30
N LEU A 384 -7.26 16.19 -18.95
CA LEU A 384 -7.16 16.97 -20.19
C LEU A 384 -7.94 16.33 -21.35
N GLU A 385 -7.93 15.00 -21.46
CA GLU A 385 -8.71 14.25 -22.45
C GLU A 385 -10.22 14.43 -22.25
N ARG A 386 -10.69 14.52 -21.00
CA ARG A 386 -12.10 14.73 -20.68
C ARG A 386 -12.60 16.15 -20.95
N LEU A 387 -11.71 17.13 -21.09
CA LEU A 387 -12.06 18.56 -21.24
C LEU A 387 -12.52 18.98 -22.65
N SER A 388 -12.67 18.03 -23.58
CA SER A 388 -13.11 18.30 -24.96
C SER A 388 -12.36 19.49 -25.58
N LEU A 389 -11.04 19.50 -25.42
CA LEU A 389 -10.17 20.54 -26.00
C LEU A 389 -10.14 20.40 -27.53
N THR A 390 -9.90 21.49 -28.25
CA THR A 390 -9.76 21.42 -29.72
C THR A 390 -8.45 20.73 -30.10
N ASP A 391 -8.39 20.17 -31.31
CA ASP A 391 -7.19 19.50 -31.84
C ASP A 391 -5.93 20.40 -31.79
N ASP A 392 -6.09 21.70 -32.02
CA ASP A 392 -5.01 22.68 -31.92
C ASP A 392 -4.42 22.79 -30.50
N HIS A 393 -5.27 22.73 -29.47
CA HIS A 393 -4.83 22.75 -28.08
C HIS A 393 -4.08 21.46 -27.71
N PHE A 394 -4.54 20.31 -28.20
CA PHE A 394 -3.83 19.03 -28.00
C PHE A 394 -2.48 19.00 -28.72
N ALA A 395 -2.39 19.56 -29.93
CA ALA A 395 -1.13 19.71 -30.65
C ALA A 395 -0.16 20.61 -29.88
N MET A 396 -0.66 21.72 -29.31
CA MET A 396 0.13 22.62 -28.48
C MET A 396 0.62 21.94 -27.20
N LEU A 397 -0.23 21.14 -26.56
CA LEU A 397 0.12 20.39 -25.35
C LEU A 397 1.22 19.37 -25.62
N LYS A 398 1.13 18.62 -26.72
CA LYS A 398 2.18 17.68 -27.18
C LYS A 398 3.50 18.39 -27.49
N GLU A 399 3.45 19.59 -28.04
CA GLU A 399 4.65 20.39 -28.33
C GLU A 399 5.30 20.94 -27.05
N LEU A 400 4.50 21.49 -26.12
CA LEU A 400 5.01 22.01 -24.86
C LEU A 400 5.58 20.90 -23.97
N ASN A 401 4.95 19.72 -23.96
CA ASN A 401 5.45 18.56 -23.23
C ASN A 401 6.82 18.10 -23.74
N ARG A 402 7.04 18.14 -25.07
CA ARG A 402 8.34 17.82 -25.70
C ARG A 402 9.46 18.83 -25.38
N ARG A 403 9.13 20.07 -25.00
CA ARG A 403 10.12 21.11 -24.67
C ARG A 403 10.43 21.21 -23.18
N GLY A 404 9.56 20.68 -22.32
CA GLY A 404 9.65 20.79 -20.87
C GLY A 404 10.18 19.56 -20.14
N GLY A 405 10.40 18.44 -20.83
CA GLY A 405 11.13 17.27 -20.33
C GLY A 405 12.55 17.25 -20.88
#